data_AF-A0A2V7US48-F1
#
_entry.id   AF-A0A2V7US48-F1
#
_cell.length_a   1.000
_cell.length_b   1.000
_cell.length_c   1.000
_cell.angle_alpha   90.00
_cell.angle_beta   90.00
_cell.angle_gamma   90.00
#
_symmetry.space_group_name_H-M   'P 1'
#
loop_
_entity.id
_entity.type
_entity.pdbx_description
1 polymer ?
#
loop_
_entity_poly.entity_id
_entity_poly.type
_entity_poly.pdbx_seq_one_letter_code
_entity_poly.pdbx_strand_id
1 'polypeptide(L)'
;MVDRPMPRSPSFRNNARLVLLATAGALVSFLAVQLLLRKSRDFAPDFLASVLLYGLTVLNLTLLLVLGFVLGRNLVRVLMERRRRVLGARFRMRLLLVFLLMAIAPSALLIAVGSDLIQQAIDRWFSVDVERILSSSQALGTALKESVADRSRVHARALARELAARGSLTPEKRASLRRLVEARARELRIDMVDVFVPEGELLAVMDPRLPPASDPGPSGETLADSALAGKEAETIVPSPLGDLVRVGVPVRDASGTVQGAVVVSTLLPGGVAAEAREVQERYTKFRKTEAVKEPIKALYVSIYLLAALLILFGAVWLSLYLARRITTPLRLVAEGAERIASGERGVRVDFPSSDDEFTALIASFNRMSERLARSEEEVDHTRAGLTRKNQELEERRRLMETVLETVGTGVVVVDAEGTVTAVNAAALRLLDLDPEGVGRPLEEALPGPGREELRELVHRLLSGRSPRQQREILVPARGRDRHLAVTVVPLPGPPGSPPGAVAVLDDLTPLMRAQKVAAWGEVARKLAHEIKNPLTPIQLSAQRIRKAHVKGAPDFEKVLAECTSAIVEEVEALKRPPT
;
A
#
# COMPACT_ATOMS: atom_id res chain seq x y z
N MET A 1 -13.44 -14.89 -30.70
CA MET A 1 -14.52 -15.30 -29.78
C MET A 1 -13.87 -16.11 -28.66
N VAL A 2 -13.75 -15.66 -27.41
CA VAL A 2 -14.60 -14.78 -26.61
C VAL A 2 -13.69 -13.90 -25.74
N ASP A 3 -13.80 -12.59 -25.93
CA ASP A 3 -13.23 -11.57 -25.06
C ASP A 3 -13.97 -11.64 -23.71
N ARG A 4 -13.30 -12.11 -22.65
CA ARG A 4 -13.83 -11.96 -21.29
C ARG A 4 -13.30 -10.65 -20.72
N PRO A 5 -14.15 -9.63 -20.51
CA PRO A 5 -13.70 -8.40 -19.88
C PRO A 5 -13.27 -8.71 -18.44
N MET A 6 -12.08 -8.25 -18.06
CA MET A 6 -11.61 -8.32 -16.68
C MET A 6 -12.63 -7.61 -15.75
N PRO A 7 -12.89 -8.16 -14.55
CA PRO A 7 -13.78 -7.51 -13.60
C PRO A 7 -13.16 -6.17 -13.19
N ARG A 8 -13.82 -5.07 -13.56
CA ARG A 8 -13.51 -3.73 -13.04
C ARG A 8 -13.56 -3.80 -11.52
N SER A 9 -12.41 -3.66 -10.85
CA SER A 9 -12.35 -3.49 -9.41
C SER A 9 -13.26 -2.32 -9.03
N PRO A 10 -14.15 -2.46 -8.02
CA PRO A 10 -15.01 -1.36 -7.62
C PRO A 10 -14.13 -0.17 -7.26
N SER A 11 -14.34 0.96 -7.94
CA SER A 11 -13.74 2.23 -7.53
C SER A 11 -14.26 2.53 -6.14
N PHE A 12 -13.41 2.25 -5.14
CA PHE A 12 -13.72 2.54 -3.75
C PHE A 12 -13.74 4.05 -3.59
N ARG A 13 -14.92 4.65 -3.83
CA ARG A 13 -15.20 6.04 -3.45
C ARG A 13 -14.77 6.21 -2.00
N ASN A 14 -14.05 7.31 -1.74
CA ASN A 14 -13.51 7.71 -0.44
C ASN A 14 -14.58 7.64 0.68
N ASN A 15 -14.76 6.46 1.29
CA ASN A 15 -15.54 6.26 2.50
C ASN A 15 -14.93 7.02 3.69
N ALA A 16 -13.73 7.57 3.51
CA ALA A 16 -13.13 8.49 4.46
C ALA A 16 -14.04 9.69 4.73
N ARG A 17 -14.64 10.30 3.70
CA ARG A 17 -15.57 11.42 3.87
C ARG A 17 -16.84 10.99 4.61
N LEU A 18 -17.38 9.80 4.30
CA LEU A 18 -18.56 9.25 4.96
C LEU A 18 -18.31 8.95 6.43
N VAL A 19 -17.15 8.39 6.79
CA VAL A 19 -16.81 8.13 8.20
C VAL A 19 -16.46 9.42 8.94
N LEU A 20 -15.79 10.39 8.30
CA LEU A 20 -15.60 11.73 8.87
C LEU A 20 -16.93 12.46 9.09
N LEU A 21 -17.87 12.34 8.14
CA LEU A 21 -19.22 12.87 8.27
C LEU A 21 -20.01 12.14 9.35
N ALA A 22 -19.81 10.83 9.52
CA ALA A 22 -20.46 10.05 10.57
C ALA A 22 -19.89 10.37 11.96
N THR A 23 -18.57 10.52 12.09
CA THR A 23 -17.94 10.90 13.37
C THR A 23 -18.20 12.37 13.71
N ALA A 24 -18.12 13.29 12.74
CA ALA A 24 -18.51 14.68 12.92
C ALA A 24 -20.01 14.79 13.21
N GLY A 25 -20.85 14.02 12.53
CA GLY A 25 -22.29 13.94 12.78
C GLY A 25 -22.61 13.41 14.18
N ALA A 26 -21.89 12.39 14.66
CA ALA A 26 -22.00 11.90 16.03
C ALA A 26 -21.55 12.97 17.04
N LEU A 27 -20.48 13.71 16.75
CA LEU A 27 -19.98 14.79 17.61
C LEU A 27 -20.96 15.98 17.67
N VAL A 28 -21.54 16.36 16.53
CA VAL A 28 -22.55 17.42 16.42
C VAL A 28 -23.85 16.98 17.09
N SER A 29 -24.27 15.73 16.92
CA SER A 29 -25.44 15.16 17.60
C SER A 29 -25.22 15.13 19.11
N PHE A 30 -24.03 14.74 19.57
CA PHE A 30 -23.64 14.83 20.98
C PHE A 30 -23.68 16.26 21.52
N LEU A 31 -23.14 17.23 20.77
CA LEU A 31 -23.17 18.65 21.13
C LEU A 31 -24.60 19.20 21.15
N ALA A 32 -25.44 18.78 20.20
CA ALA A 32 -26.85 19.15 20.11
C ALA A 32 -27.65 18.57 21.28
N VAL A 33 -27.40 17.32 21.67
CA VAL A 33 -27.98 16.70 22.87
C VAL A 33 -27.55 17.46 24.13
N GLN A 34 -26.27 17.85 24.25
CA GLN A 34 -25.78 18.71 25.33
C GLN A 34 -26.48 20.09 25.37
N LEU A 35 -26.73 20.70 24.21
CA LEU A 35 -27.43 21.99 24.10
C LEU A 35 -28.93 21.87 24.44
N LEU A 36 -29.57 20.79 24.00
CA LEU A 36 -30.96 20.46 24.34
C LEU A 36 -31.12 20.21 25.84
N LEU A 37 -30.18 19.47 26.45
CA LEU A 37 -30.10 19.25 27.89
C LEU A 37 -29.97 20.55 28.69
N ARG A 38 -29.17 21.51 28.22
CA ARG A 38 -29.04 22.82 28.86
C ARG A 38 -30.32 23.66 28.78
N LYS A 39 -31.12 23.47 27.72
CA LYS A 39 -32.33 24.28 27.45
C LYS A 39 -33.60 23.70 28.10
N SER A 40 -33.61 22.40 28.38
CA SER A 40 -34.74 21.66 28.97
C SER A 40 -34.71 21.69 30.50
N ARG A 41 -35.07 22.82 31.12
CA ARG A 41 -35.21 22.94 32.59
C ARG A 41 -36.52 22.34 33.15
N ASP A 42 -37.49 22.02 32.29
CA ASP A 42 -38.88 21.73 32.71
C ASP A 42 -39.27 20.23 32.76
N PHE A 43 -38.40 19.34 32.29
CA PHE A 43 -38.64 17.90 32.38
C PHE A 43 -38.16 17.36 33.73
N ALA A 44 -38.93 16.44 34.33
CA ALA A 44 -38.57 15.78 35.58
C ALA A 44 -37.11 15.30 35.53
N PRO A 45 -36.23 15.83 36.41
CA PRO A 45 -34.78 15.58 36.33
C PRO A 45 -34.45 14.08 36.37
N ASP A 46 -35.26 13.28 37.08
CA ASP A 46 -35.09 11.83 37.22
C ASP A 46 -35.32 11.07 35.90
N PHE A 47 -36.34 11.47 35.12
CA PHE A 47 -36.68 10.78 33.87
C PHE A 47 -35.66 11.07 32.78
N LEU A 48 -35.29 12.35 32.59
CA LEU A 48 -34.28 12.72 31.60
C LEU A 48 -32.91 12.14 31.95
N ALA A 49 -32.48 12.20 33.22
CA ALA A 49 -31.20 11.63 33.62
C ALA A 49 -31.14 10.12 33.35
N SER A 50 -32.22 9.39 33.64
CA SER A 50 -32.30 7.94 33.45
C SER A 50 -32.34 7.53 31.98
N VAL A 51 -33.19 8.17 31.17
CA VAL A 51 -33.28 7.90 29.72
C VAL A 51 -31.97 8.23 29.03
N LEU A 52 -31.35 9.36 29.40
CA LEU A 52 -30.10 9.79 28.79
C LEU A 52 -28.93 8.90 29.21
N LEU A 53 -28.84 8.52 30.48
CA LEU A 53 -27.86 7.55 30.97
C LEU A 53 -28.00 6.21 30.25
N TYR A 54 -29.24 5.71 30.08
CA TYR A 54 -29.50 4.49 29.34
C TYR A 54 -29.05 4.62 27.88
N GLY A 55 -29.46 5.70 27.20
CA GLY A 55 -29.06 5.97 25.82
C GLY A 55 -27.54 6.07 25.65
N LEU A 56 -26.86 6.76 26.57
CA LEU A 56 -25.41 6.94 26.53
C LEU A 56 -24.68 5.63 26.81
N THR A 57 -25.20 4.79 27.71
CA THR A 57 -24.66 3.47 28.03
C THR A 57 -24.80 2.52 26.83
N VAL A 58 -25.97 2.47 26.20
CA VAL A 58 -26.20 1.69 24.97
C VAL A 58 -25.30 2.18 23.84
N LEU A 59 -25.14 3.50 23.67
CA LEU A 59 -24.24 4.08 22.69
C LEU A 59 -22.78 3.69 22.95
N ASN A 60 -22.30 3.84 24.19
CA ASN A 60 -20.95 3.45 24.60
C ASN A 60 -20.69 1.97 24.37
N LEU A 61 -21.63 1.11 24.77
CA LEU A 61 -21.52 -0.33 24.57
C LEU A 61 -21.46 -0.66 23.07
N THR A 62 -22.31 -0.04 22.27
CA THR A 62 -22.32 -0.21 20.81
C THR A 62 -20.99 0.23 20.20
N LEU A 63 -20.49 1.41 20.58
CA LEU A 63 -19.25 1.96 20.06
C LEU A 63 -18.04 1.11 20.48
N LEU A 64 -18.03 0.59 21.72
CA LEU A 64 -17.04 -0.35 22.22
C LEU A 64 -17.07 -1.66 21.44
N LEU A 65 -18.25 -2.24 21.19
CA LEU A 65 -18.41 -3.46 20.42
C LEU A 65 -17.94 -3.28 18.96
N VAL A 66 -18.33 -2.17 18.32
CA VAL A 66 -17.87 -1.83 16.96
C VAL A 66 -16.37 -1.66 16.92
N LEU A 67 -15.79 -0.94 17.88
CA LEU A 67 -14.36 -0.73 17.98
C LEU A 67 -13.61 -2.07 18.19
N GLY A 68 -14.11 -2.91 19.10
CA GLY A 68 -13.60 -4.26 19.33
C GLY A 68 -13.67 -5.14 18.09
N PHE A 69 -14.78 -5.10 17.35
CA PHE A 69 -14.94 -5.81 16.08
C PHE A 69 -13.97 -5.29 15.01
N VAL A 70 -13.81 -3.97 14.87
CA VAL A 70 -12.88 -3.36 13.90
C VAL A 70 -11.44 -3.73 14.24
N LEU A 71 -11.04 -3.62 15.50
CA LEU A 71 -9.70 -4.00 15.97
C LEU A 71 -9.47 -5.50 15.79
N GLY A 72 -10.42 -6.35 16.20
CA GLY A 72 -10.35 -7.80 16.07
C GLY A 72 -10.26 -8.25 14.62
N ARG A 73 -11.14 -7.74 13.74
CA ARG A 73 -11.10 -8.00 12.29
C ARG A 73 -9.75 -7.60 11.70
N ASN A 74 -9.22 -6.43 12.05
CA ASN A 74 -7.91 -5.99 11.55
C ASN A 74 -6.77 -6.86 12.08
N LEU A 75 -6.83 -7.27 13.35
CA LEU A 75 -5.84 -8.17 13.95
C LEU A 75 -5.82 -9.54 13.28
N VAL A 76 -7.00 -10.15 13.09
CA VAL A 76 -7.16 -11.43 12.37
C VAL A 76 -6.62 -11.31 10.95
N ARG A 77 -6.99 -10.23 10.23
CA ARG A 77 -6.50 -9.98 8.87
C ARG A 77 -4.98 -9.87 8.83
N VAL A 78 -4.37 -9.14 9.77
CA VAL A 78 -2.92 -9.01 9.86
C VAL A 78 -2.24 -10.34 10.18
N LEU A 79 -2.78 -11.13 11.10
CA LEU A 79 -2.25 -12.46 11.44
C LEU A 79 -2.29 -13.41 10.23
N MET A 80 -3.39 -13.38 9.46
CA MET A 80 -3.51 -14.14 8.21
C MET A 80 -2.55 -13.64 7.13
N GLU A 81 -2.44 -12.32 6.93
CA GLU A 81 -1.54 -11.71 5.95
C GLU A 81 -0.06 -11.95 6.29
N ARG A 82 0.29 -12.06 7.58
CA ARG A 82 1.65 -12.42 8.04
C ARG A 82 2.07 -13.81 7.58
N ARG A 83 1.13 -14.78 7.52
CA ARG A 83 1.38 -16.11 6.95
C ARG A 83 1.57 -16.08 5.43
N ARG A 84 0.93 -15.13 4.73
CA ARG A 84 0.97 -15.01 3.26
C ARG A 84 2.05 -14.05 2.72
N ARG A 85 2.97 -13.54 3.58
CA ARG A 85 4.06 -12.59 3.23
C ARG A 85 3.61 -11.41 2.34
N VAL A 86 2.38 -10.93 2.49
CA VAL A 86 1.85 -9.83 1.67
C VAL A 86 2.60 -8.53 1.99
N LEU A 87 3.11 -7.86 0.95
CA LEU A 87 3.78 -6.56 1.05
C LEU A 87 2.86 -5.52 1.72
N GLY A 88 3.42 -4.77 2.69
CA GLY A 88 2.72 -3.70 3.41
C GLY A 88 1.90 -4.11 4.64
N ALA A 89 1.67 -5.40 4.92
CA ALA A 89 0.90 -5.84 6.10
C ALA A 89 1.57 -5.43 7.44
N ARG A 90 2.91 -5.57 7.52
CA ARG A 90 3.70 -5.15 8.69
C ARG A 90 3.63 -3.64 8.95
N PHE A 91 3.63 -2.84 7.87
CA PHE A 91 3.54 -1.38 7.96
C PHE A 91 2.17 -0.96 8.51
N ARG A 92 1.07 -1.51 7.95
CA ARG A 92 -0.30 -1.24 8.42
C ARG A 92 -0.45 -1.53 9.92
N MET A 93 0.10 -2.64 10.39
CA MET A 93 0.03 -3.01 11.82
C MET A 93 0.83 -2.06 12.72
N ARG A 94 2.07 -1.71 12.34
CA ARG A 94 2.88 -0.76 13.11
C ARG A 94 2.18 0.59 13.22
N LEU A 95 1.59 1.06 12.13
CA LEU A 95 0.87 2.33 12.13
C LEU A 95 -0.38 2.26 13.02
N LEU A 96 -1.14 1.17 12.99
CA LEU A 96 -2.27 0.95 13.91
C LEU A 96 -1.83 1.01 15.36
N LEU A 97 -0.72 0.34 15.69
CA LEU A 97 -0.21 0.25 17.04
C LEU A 97 0.28 1.61 17.56
N VAL A 98 0.99 2.40 16.74
CA VAL A 98 1.45 3.75 17.10
C VAL A 98 0.26 4.68 17.37
N PHE A 99 -0.73 4.74 16.47
CA PHE A 99 -1.91 5.58 16.69
C PHE A 99 -2.75 5.13 17.87
N LEU A 100 -2.88 3.81 18.08
CA LEU A 100 -3.60 3.26 19.23
C LEU A 100 -2.91 3.66 20.54
N LEU A 101 -1.59 3.48 20.64
CA LEU A 101 -0.81 3.91 21.82
C LEU A 101 -0.93 5.41 22.07
N MET A 102 -0.82 6.22 21.01
CA MET A 102 -0.92 7.68 21.08
C MET A 102 -2.31 8.15 21.50
N ALA A 103 -3.37 7.40 21.17
CA ALA A 103 -4.74 7.73 21.55
C ALA A 103 -5.13 7.21 22.95
N ILE A 104 -4.57 6.08 23.38
CA ILE A 104 -4.83 5.51 24.71
C ILE A 104 -4.40 6.47 25.81
N ALA A 105 -3.21 7.08 25.72
CA ALA A 105 -2.68 7.95 26.77
C ALA A 105 -3.61 9.16 27.10
N PRO A 106 -4.00 10.02 26.15
CA PRO A 106 -4.92 11.12 26.43
C PRO A 106 -6.32 10.64 26.80
N SER A 107 -6.81 9.54 26.23
CA SER A 107 -8.12 8.98 26.55
C SER A 107 -8.19 8.44 27.98
N ALA A 108 -7.15 7.72 28.40
CA ALA A 108 -7.03 7.19 29.76
C ALA A 108 -6.87 8.32 30.78
N LEU A 109 -6.07 9.34 30.47
CA LEU A 109 -5.94 10.53 31.31
C LEU A 109 -7.28 11.26 31.47
N LEU A 110 -8.03 11.43 30.37
CA LEU A 110 -9.34 12.07 30.37
C LEU A 110 -10.35 11.31 31.23
N ILE A 111 -10.39 9.97 31.14
CA ILE A 111 -11.25 9.15 32.00
C ILE A 111 -10.81 9.26 33.47
N ALA A 112 -9.52 9.07 33.75
CA ALA A 112 -9.00 9.03 35.11
C ALA A 112 -9.23 10.37 35.84
N VAL A 113 -8.76 11.47 35.24
CA VAL A 113 -8.87 12.81 35.84
C VAL A 113 -10.30 13.32 35.80
N GLY A 114 -11.02 13.13 34.69
CA GLY A 114 -12.39 13.58 34.55
C GLY A 114 -13.34 12.88 35.51
N SER A 115 -13.24 11.56 35.64
CA SER A 115 -14.05 10.78 36.59
C SER A 115 -13.73 11.14 38.03
N ASP A 116 -12.45 11.24 38.40
CA ASP A 116 -12.03 11.56 39.76
C ASP A 116 -12.49 12.95 40.20
N LEU A 117 -12.28 13.98 39.37
CA LEU A 117 -12.72 15.34 39.66
C LEU A 117 -14.24 15.43 39.85
N ILE A 118 -15.02 14.77 38.99
CA ILE A 118 -16.48 14.80 39.11
C ILE A 118 -16.97 14.00 40.32
N GLN A 119 -16.40 12.83 40.59
CA GLN A 119 -16.75 12.06 41.78
C GLN A 119 -16.48 12.88 43.05
N GLN A 120 -15.30 13.48 43.17
CA GLN A 120 -14.97 14.35 44.30
C GLN A 120 -15.85 15.59 44.38
N ALA A 121 -16.16 16.24 43.27
CA ALA A 121 -17.03 17.42 43.25
C ALA A 121 -18.45 17.07 43.74
N ILE A 122 -19.02 15.96 43.25
CA ILE A 122 -20.34 15.47 43.66
C ILE A 122 -20.31 15.04 45.14
N ASP A 123 -19.28 14.31 45.57
CA ASP A 123 -19.17 13.87 46.97
C ASP A 123 -19.00 15.04 47.94
N ARG A 124 -18.33 16.12 47.53
CA ARG A 124 -18.24 17.36 48.34
C ARG A 124 -19.57 18.11 48.42
N TRP A 125 -20.37 18.12 47.35
CA TRP A 125 -21.70 18.76 47.36
C TRP A 125 -22.72 17.99 48.20
N PHE A 126 -22.56 16.67 48.31
CA PHE A 126 -23.37 15.79 49.15
C PHE A 126 -22.55 15.24 50.32
N SER A 127 -21.97 16.16 51.10
CA SER A 127 -21.12 15.77 52.23
C SER A 127 -21.93 15.16 53.37
N VAL A 128 -21.28 14.24 54.09
CA VAL A 128 -21.81 13.60 55.30
C VAL A 128 -22.19 14.63 56.38
N ASP A 129 -21.58 15.83 56.37
CA ASP A 129 -21.88 16.88 57.34
C ASP A 129 -23.30 17.42 57.17
N VAL A 130 -23.77 17.63 55.93
CA VAL A 130 -25.13 18.13 55.66
C VAL A 130 -26.16 17.06 56.03
N GLU A 131 -25.88 15.81 55.65
CA GLU A 131 -26.74 14.67 56.00
C GLU A 131 -26.82 14.47 57.52
N ARG A 132 -25.68 14.54 58.22
CA ARG A 132 -25.61 14.41 59.68
C ARG A 132 -26.33 15.54 60.40
N ILE A 133 -26.19 16.78 59.93
CA ILE A 133 -26.90 17.95 60.51
C ILE A 133 -28.41 17.79 60.32
N LEU A 134 -28.87 17.46 59.11
CA LEU A 134 -30.30 17.31 58.83
C LEU A 134 -30.92 16.13 59.58
N SER A 135 -30.25 14.97 59.59
CA SER A 135 -30.73 13.77 60.30
C SER A 135 -30.73 13.97 61.82
N SER A 136 -29.74 14.66 62.39
CA SER A 136 -29.72 15.02 63.81
C SER A 136 -30.85 15.98 64.17
N SER A 137 -31.15 16.96 63.32
CA SER A 137 -32.27 17.89 63.53
C SER A 137 -33.63 17.20 63.41
N GLN A 138 -33.79 16.25 62.47
CA GLN A 138 -34.99 15.39 62.40
C GLN A 138 -35.13 14.52 63.66
N ALA A 139 -34.05 13.88 64.09
CA ALA A 139 -34.06 13.04 65.29
C ALA A 139 -34.43 13.85 66.52
N LEU A 140 -33.91 15.07 66.66
CA LEU A 140 -34.26 16.00 67.73
C LEU A 140 -35.74 16.42 67.67
N GLY A 141 -36.25 16.77 66.48
CA GLY A 141 -37.66 17.13 66.31
C GLY A 141 -38.61 15.98 66.66
N THR A 142 -38.25 14.75 66.29
CA THR A 142 -39.01 13.54 66.62
C THR A 142 -38.95 13.24 68.12
N ALA A 143 -37.74 13.24 68.69
CA ALA A 143 -37.53 13.00 70.12
C ALA A 143 -38.23 14.05 70.99
N LEU A 144 -38.29 15.31 70.56
CA LEU A 144 -39.02 16.35 71.28
C LEU A 144 -40.53 16.11 71.25
N LYS A 145 -41.10 15.74 70.08
CA LYS A 145 -42.52 15.40 69.97
C LYS A 145 -42.89 14.21 70.86
N GLU A 146 -42.09 13.15 70.81
CA GLU A 146 -42.26 11.96 71.64
C GLU A 146 -42.12 12.28 73.13
N SER A 147 -41.13 13.10 73.50
CA SER A 147 -40.96 13.57 74.88
C SER A 147 -42.16 14.37 75.39
N VAL A 148 -42.76 15.23 74.56
CA VAL A 148 -43.99 15.95 74.93
C VAL A 148 -45.16 14.97 75.09
N ALA A 149 -45.35 14.04 74.14
CA ALA A 149 -46.42 13.04 74.20
C ALA A 149 -46.33 12.16 75.45
N ASP A 150 -45.14 11.67 75.79
CA ASP A 150 -44.93 10.85 76.98
C ASP A 150 -45.22 11.63 78.27
N ARG A 151 -44.79 12.89 78.36
CA ARG A 151 -45.15 13.75 79.51
C ARG A 151 -46.66 13.98 79.57
N SER A 152 -47.31 14.30 78.47
CA SER A 152 -48.76 14.48 78.40
C SER A 152 -49.51 13.21 78.82
N ARG A 153 -49.02 12.03 78.43
CA ARG A 153 -49.56 10.72 78.85
C ARG A 153 -49.40 10.48 80.35
N VAL A 154 -48.23 10.79 80.91
CA VAL A 154 -47.99 10.69 82.37
C VAL A 154 -48.92 11.63 83.13
N HIS A 155 -49.06 12.88 82.67
CA HIS A 155 -49.96 13.86 83.27
C HIS A 155 -51.44 13.47 83.15
N ALA A 156 -51.88 12.95 82.00
CA ALA A 156 -53.23 12.43 81.79
C ALA A 156 -53.56 11.27 82.73
N ARG A 157 -52.65 10.31 82.88
CA ARG A 157 -52.80 9.18 83.82
C ARG A 157 -52.85 9.63 85.28
N ALA A 158 -52.05 10.62 85.65
CA ALA A 158 -52.07 11.19 87.00
C ALA A 158 -53.42 11.85 87.28
N LEU A 159 -53.91 12.68 86.35
CA LEU A 159 -55.18 13.37 86.50
C LEU A 159 -56.38 12.40 86.48
N ALA A 160 -56.35 11.37 85.62
CA ALA A 160 -57.37 10.33 85.59
C ALA A 160 -57.46 9.57 86.92
N ARG A 161 -56.31 9.24 87.55
CA ARG A 161 -56.29 8.59 88.88
C ARG A 161 -56.86 9.48 89.98
N GLU A 162 -56.56 10.77 89.96
CA GLU A 162 -57.11 11.70 90.95
C GLU A 162 -58.61 11.93 90.78
N LEU A 163 -59.08 12.02 89.53
CA LEU A 163 -60.50 12.12 89.23
C LEU A 163 -61.24 10.86 89.68
N ALA A 164 -60.68 9.68 89.44
CA ALA A 164 -61.20 8.41 89.94
C ALA A 164 -61.28 8.36 91.48
N ALA A 165 -60.26 8.87 92.18
CA ALA A 165 -60.21 8.88 93.65
C ALA A 165 -61.30 9.77 94.29
N ARG A 166 -61.86 10.74 93.56
CA ARG A 166 -62.95 11.61 94.04
C ARG A 166 -64.36 11.06 93.78
N GLY A 167 -64.47 9.89 93.16
CA GLY A 167 -65.73 9.21 92.87
C GLY A 167 -66.42 9.71 91.60
N SER A 168 -67.73 9.46 91.49
CA SER A 168 -68.52 9.60 90.25
C SER A 168 -68.40 10.95 89.55
N LEU A 169 -68.05 10.91 88.25
CA LEU A 169 -68.01 12.04 87.33
C LEU A 169 -69.43 12.47 86.94
N THR A 170 -70.13 13.20 87.81
CA THR A 170 -71.50 13.66 87.54
C THR A 170 -71.57 15.17 87.23
N PRO A 171 -72.55 15.62 86.43
CA PRO A 171 -72.78 17.05 86.15
C PRO A 171 -72.93 17.92 87.41
N GLU A 172 -73.50 17.36 88.48
CA GLU A 172 -73.70 18.03 89.77
C GLU A 172 -72.38 18.41 90.46
N LYS A 173 -71.33 17.61 90.26
CA LYS A 173 -70.00 17.85 90.83
C LYS A 173 -69.09 18.69 89.94
N ARG A 174 -69.58 19.15 88.79
CA ARG A 174 -68.79 19.89 87.77
C ARG A 174 -67.99 21.06 88.36
N ALA A 175 -68.58 21.86 89.26
CA ALA A 175 -67.88 23.00 89.86
C ALA A 175 -66.69 22.59 90.76
N SER A 176 -66.82 21.48 91.49
CA SER A 176 -65.75 20.95 92.36
C SER A 176 -64.64 20.28 91.53
N LEU A 177 -65.04 19.51 90.50
CA LEU A 177 -64.11 18.89 89.55
C LEU A 177 -63.33 19.94 88.75
N ARG A 178 -63.99 21.02 88.32
CA ARG A 178 -63.34 22.12 87.61
C ARG A 178 -62.22 22.75 88.44
N ARG A 179 -62.45 23.05 89.73
CA ARG A 179 -61.41 23.61 90.62
C ARG A 179 -60.23 22.68 90.82
N LEU A 180 -60.48 21.37 90.90
CA LEU A 180 -59.41 20.37 90.98
C LEU A 180 -58.59 20.36 89.70
N VAL A 181 -59.26 20.26 88.54
CA VAL A 181 -58.59 20.22 87.24
C VAL A 181 -57.82 21.53 87.00
N GLU A 182 -58.36 22.70 87.35
CA GLU A 182 -57.66 23.99 87.27
C GLU A 182 -56.44 24.07 88.21
N ALA A 183 -56.49 23.46 89.39
CA ALA A 183 -55.34 23.41 90.30
C ALA A 183 -54.24 22.50 89.74
N ARG A 184 -54.61 21.29 89.29
CA ARG A 184 -53.65 20.32 88.76
C ARG A 184 -53.11 20.67 87.39
N ALA A 185 -53.93 21.26 86.51
CA ALA A 185 -53.47 21.74 85.22
C ALA A 185 -52.39 22.81 85.40
N ARG A 186 -52.53 23.73 86.37
CA ARG A 186 -51.48 24.72 86.69
C ARG A 186 -50.23 24.09 87.27
N GLU A 187 -50.36 23.14 88.20
CA GLU A 187 -49.23 22.47 88.84
C GLU A 187 -48.43 21.60 87.86
N LEU A 188 -49.12 20.82 87.03
CA LEU A 188 -48.53 19.95 86.03
C LEU A 188 -48.18 20.69 84.72
N ARG A 189 -48.43 22.01 84.66
CA ARG A 189 -48.21 22.87 83.48
C ARG A 189 -48.87 22.31 82.22
N ILE A 190 -50.11 21.85 82.36
CA ILE A 190 -50.95 21.38 81.28
C ILE A 190 -51.66 22.59 80.64
N ASP A 191 -51.58 22.66 79.31
CA ASP A 191 -52.13 23.76 78.53
C ASP A 191 -53.66 23.68 78.40
N MET A 192 -54.21 22.46 78.25
CA MET A 192 -55.65 22.24 78.21
C MET A 192 -56.03 20.85 78.72
N VAL A 193 -57.15 20.75 79.42
CA VAL A 193 -57.73 19.49 79.91
C VAL A 193 -59.21 19.46 79.57
N ASP A 194 -59.62 18.41 78.88
CA ASP A 194 -61.02 18.10 78.62
C ASP A 194 -61.38 16.82 79.38
N VAL A 195 -62.49 16.83 80.11
CA VAL A 195 -63.03 15.65 80.79
C VAL A 195 -64.36 15.29 80.15
N PHE A 196 -64.47 14.05 79.71
CA PHE A 196 -65.64 13.49 79.05
C PHE A 196 -66.27 12.41 79.92
N VAL A 197 -67.59 12.33 79.84
CA VAL A 197 -68.43 11.26 80.37
C VAL A 197 -69.15 10.59 79.18
N PRO A 198 -69.78 9.42 79.34
CA PRO A 198 -70.52 8.78 78.26
C PRO A 198 -71.60 9.67 77.61
N GLU A 199 -72.13 10.63 78.37
CA GLU A 199 -73.13 11.61 77.92
C GLU A 199 -72.55 12.81 77.14
N GLY A 200 -71.21 12.94 77.06
CA GLY A 200 -70.51 14.02 76.35
C GLY A 200 -69.44 14.73 77.17
N GLU A 201 -69.03 15.93 76.75
CA GLU A 201 -68.04 16.73 77.48
C GLU A 201 -68.61 17.24 78.82
N LEU A 202 -67.97 16.85 79.92
CA LEU A 202 -68.34 17.28 81.27
C LEU A 202 -67.74 18.65 81.60
N LEU A 203 -66.45 18.86 81.28
CA LEU A 203 -65.76 20.14 81.46
C LEU A 203 -64.49 20.23 80.60
N ALA A 204 -64.27 21.41 80.02
CA ALA A 204 -62.96 21.86 79.53
C ALA A 204 -62.34 22.94 80.43
N VAL A 205 -61.04 22.82 80.66
CA VAL A 205 -60.19 23.78 81.35
C VAL A 205 -59.01 24.11 80.46
N MET A 206 -58.85 25.39 80.14
CA MET A 206 -57.74 25.90 79.35
C MET A 206 -56.88 26.82 80.20
N ASP A 207 -55.56 26.77 80.02
CA ASP A 207 -54.65 27.71 80.66
C ASP A 207 -54.98 29.15 80.20
N PRO A 208 -55.18 30.11 81.11
CA PRO A 208 -55.49 31.50 80.76
C PRO A 208 -54.45 32.18 79.86
N ARG A 209 -53.23 31.62 79.76
CA ARG A 209 -52.15 32.11 78.89
C ARG A 209 -52.42 31.83 77.41
N LEU A 210 -53.39 30.98 77.08
CA LEU A 210 -53.74 30.63 75.70
C LEU A 210 -54.89 31.52 75.17
N PRO A 211 -54.78 32.04 73.94
CA PRO A 211 -55.86 32.77 73.27
C PRO A 211 -57.16 31.94 73.17
N PRO A 212 -58.35 32.58 73.26
CA PRO A 212 -59.65 31.90 73.12
C PRO A 212 -59.87 31.18 71.78
N ALA A 213 -59.14 31.57 70.73
CA ALA A 213 -59.20 30.93 69.40
C ALA A 213 -58.44 29.59 69.32
N SER A 214 -58.00 29.03 70.45
CA SER A 214 -57.21 27.80 70.51
C SER A 214 -58.05 26.52 70.62
N ASP A 215 -59.37 26.60 70.40
CA ASP A 215 -60.28 25.46 70.44
C ASP A 215 -59.82 24.37 69.45
N PRO A 216 -59.36 23.20 69.94
CA PRO A 216 -58.64 22.22 69.11
C PRO A 216 -59.54 21.34 68.23
N GLY A 217 -60.81 21.69 68.06
CA GLY A 217 -61.76 21.00 67.18
C GLY A 217 -62.12 19.57 67.65
N PRO A 218 -62.83 18.79 66.81
CA PRO A 218 -63.48 17.52 67.20
C PRO A 218 -62.50 16.38 67.52
N SER A 219 -61.20 16.58 67.34
CA SER A 219 -60.17 15.60 67.66
C SER A 219 -60.19 15.15 69.13
N GLY A 220 -60.73 15.97 70.03
CA GLY A 220 -60.89 15.65 71.45
C GLY A 220 -61.92 14.58 71.70
N GLU A 221 -63.03 14.64 70.97
CA GLU A 221 -64.12 13.65 71.03
C GLU A 221 -63.62 12.28 70.55
N THR A 222 -62.86 12.23 69.45
CA THR A 222 -62.31 10.95 68.94
C THR A 222 -61.34 10.27 69.91
N LEU A 223 -60.55 11.06 70.65
CA LEU A 223 -59.68 10.56 71.71
C LEU A 223 -60.48 10.13 72.94
N ALA A 224 -61.52 10.89 73.28
CA ALA A 224 -62.42 10.57 74.37
C ALA A 224 -63.17 9.25 74.12
N ASP A 225 -63.69 9.01 72.91
CA ASP A 225 -64.34 7.75 72.52
C ASP A 225 -63.39 6.55 72.68
N SER A 226 -62.14 6.70 72.24
CA SER A 226 -61.11 5.68 72.38
C SER A 226 -60.82 5.38 73.86
N ALA A 227 -60.75 6.42 74.68
CA ALA A 227 -60.55 6.33 76.12
C ALA A 227 -61.78 5.76 76.85
N LEU A 228 -63.01 6.10 76.45
CA LEU A 228 -64.24 5.53 76.99
C LEU A 228 -64.35 4.03 76.67
N ALA A 229 -63.83 3.59 75.51
CA ALA A 229 -63.64 2.18 75.17
C ALA A 229 -62.49 1.51 75.96
N GLY A 230 -61.85 2.23 76.88
CA GLY A 230 -60.81 1.73 77.77
C GLY A 230 -59.39 1.75 77.20
N LYS A 231 -59.16 2.37 76.04
CA LYS A 231 -57.85 2.43 75.37
C LYS A 231 -57.26 3.83 75.44
N GLU A 232 -55.97 3.92 75.74
CA GLU A 232 -55.25 5.19 75.61
C GLU A 232 -54.98 5.50 74.14
N ALA A 233 -55.11 6.75 73.75
CA ALA A 233 -54.86 7.21 72.39
C ALA A 233 -54.16 8.57 72.41
N GLU A 234 -53.38 8.85 71.37
CA GLU A 234 -52.72 10.13 71.18
C GLU A 234 -52.96 10.66 69.78
N THR A 235 -53.00 11.98 69.63
CA THR A 235 -53.00 12.64 68.34
C THR A 235 -52.28 13.98 68.43
N ILE A 236 -51.73 14.43 67.31
CA ILE A 236 -51.07 15.74 67.21
C ILE A 236 -51.92 16.59 66.27
N VAL A 237 -52.46 17.68 66.80
CA VAL A 237 -53.32 18.61 66.05
C VAL A 237 -52.55 19.88 65.76
N PRO A 238 -52.40 20.29 64.48
CA PRO A 238 -51.84 21.59 64.15
C PRO A 238 -52.74 22.73 64.64
N SER A 239 -52.19 23.72 65.33
CA SER A 239 -52.87 24.93 65.80
C SER A 239 -52.09 26.19 65.37
N PRO A 240 -52.74 27.37 65.23
CA PRO A 240 -52.05 28.63 64.92
C PRO A 240 -50.89 28.99 65.87
N LEU A 241 -50.89 28.45 67.09
CA LEU A 241 -49.87 28.69 68.12
C LEU A 241 -48.77 27.62 68.15
N GLY A 242 -48.92 26.54 67.39
CA GLY A 242 -48.02 25.38 67.38
C GLY A 242 -48.74 24.04 67.34
N ASP A 243 -48.02 22.96 67.61
CA ASP A 243 -48.58 21.61 67.56
C ASP A 243 -49.17 21.26 68.93
N LEU A 244 -50.46 20.92 68.98
CA LEU A 244 -51.12 20.46 70.20
C LEU A 244 -51.01 18.94 70.27
N VAL A 245 -50.21 18.46 71.21
CA VAL A 245 -50.09 17.03 71.52
C VAL A 245 -51.20 16.68 72.51
N ARG A 246 -52.16 15.88 72.06
CA ARG A 246 -53.35 15.49 72.85
C ARG A 246 -53.28 14.01 73.19
N VAL A 247 -53.49 13.68 74.46
CA VAL A 247 -53.49 12.30 74.95
C VAL A 247 -54.76 12.03 75.75
N GLY A 248 -55.55 11.06 75.29
CA GLY A 248 -56.76 10.58 75.94
C GLY A 248 -56.48 9.36 76.80
N VAL A 249 -56.93 9.39 78.06
CA VAL A 249 -56.77 8.29 79.03
C VAL A 249 -58.12 7.99 79.72
N PRO A 250 -58.49 6.70 79.89
CA PRO A 250 -59.68 6.31 80.64
C PRO A 250 -59.58 6.68 82.12
N VAL A 251 -60.67 7.20 82.67
CA VAL A 251 -60.89 7.31 84.11
C VAL A 251 -61.59 6.05 84.58
N ARG A 252 -60.87 5.22 85.34
CA ARG A 252 -61.39 3.96 85.89
C ARG A 252 -61.70 4.11 87.35
N ASP A 253 -62.84 3.61 87.79
CA ASP A 253 -63.17 3.56 89.21
C ASP A 253 -62.42 2.45 89.97
N ALA A 254 -62.67 2.35 91.27
CA ALA A 254 -62.07 1.33 92.13
C ALA A 254 -62.41 -0.11 91.70
N SER A 255 -63.47 -0.32 90.90
CA SER A 255 -63.85 -1.62 90.32
C SER A 255 -63.21 -1.89 88.95
N GLY A 256 -62.51 -0.91 88.38
CA GLY A 256 -61.88 -0.98 87.06
C GLY A 256 -62.79 -0.58 85.89
N THR A 257 -64.04 -0.21 86.18
CA THR A 257 -65.03 0.23 85.19
C THR A 257 -64.71 1.65 84.72
N VAL A 258 -64.80 1.90 83.41
CA VAL A 258 -64.53 3.23 82.83
C VAL A 258 -65.71 4.15 83.12
N GLN A 259 -65.50 5.20 83.91
CA GLN A 259 -66.52 6.19 84.27
C GLN A 259 -66.46 7.45 83.39
N GLY A 260 -65.36 7.65 82.69
CA GLY A 260 -65.14 8.82 81.84
C GLY A 260 -63.79 8.76 81.15
N ALA A 261 -63.45 9.81 80.41
CA ALA A 261 -62.17 9.99 79.74
C ALA A 261 -61.59 11.37 80.08
N VAL A 262 -60.27 11.45 80.14
CA VAL A 262 -59.53 12.70 80.31
C VAL A 262 -58.62 12.87 79.11
N VAL A 263 -58.75 13.99 78.42
CA VAL A 263 -57.88 14.39 77.33
C VAL A 263 -57.01 15.54 77.79
N VAL A 264 -55.72 15.28 77.94
CA VAL A 264 -54.72 16.31 78.24
C VAL A 264 -54.10 16.78 76.93
N SER A 265 -54.08 18.09 76.72
CA SER A 265 -53.42 18.70 75.58
C SER A 265 -52.27 19.58 76.05
N THR A 266 -51.11 19.42 75.42
CA THR A 266 -49.90 20.21 75.68
C THR A 266 -49.45 20.87 74.38
N LEU A 267 -49.19 22.17 74.43
CA LEU A 267 -48.76 22.97 73.29
C LEU A 267 -47.25 22.83 73.11
N LEU A 268 -46.86 22.34 71.94
CA LEU A 268 -45.51 22.47 71.43
C LEU A 268 -45.44 23.81 70.67
N PRO A 269 -44.71 24.84 71.18
CA PRO A 269 -44.72 26.18 70.60
C PRO A 269 -44.39 26.19 69.11
N GLY A 270 -45.10 27.03 68.36
CA GLY A 270 -45.01 27.10 66.90
C GLY A 270 -43.62 27.33 66.36
N GLY A 271 -42.75 28.06 67.07
CA GLY A 271 -41.35 28.23 66.66
C GLY A 271 -40.63 26.90 66.49
N VAL A 272 -40.71 26.03 67.51
CA VAL A 272 -40.01 24.73 67.50
C VAL A 272 -40.73 23.70 66.61
N ALA A 273 -42.06 23.72 66.58
CA ALA A 273 -42.84 22.84 65.72
C ALA A 273 -42.70 23.17 64.23
N ALA A 274 -42.67 24.46 63.87
CA ALA A 274 -42.46 24.92 62.50
C ALA A 274 -41.02 24.64 62.03
N GLU A 275 -40.01 24.93 62.87
CA GLU A 275 -38.61 24.59 62.57
C GLU A 275 -38.43 23.08 62.37
N ALA A 276 -39.02 22.25 63.24
CA ALA A 276 -38.95 20.79 63.09
C ALA A 276 -39.62 20.28 61.80
N ARG A 277 -40.75 20.88 61.38
CA ARG A 277 -41.42 20.55 60.11
C ARG A 277 -40.60 21.01 58.91
N GLU A 278 -40.06 22.22 58.95
CA GLU A 278 -39.22 22.76 57.88
C GLU A 278 -37.96 21.92 57.67
N VAL A 279 -37.31 21.49 58.76
CA VAL A 279 -36.18 20.55 58.72
C VAL A 279 -36.60 19.23 58.10
N GLN A 280 -37.76 18.69 58.47
CA GLN A 280 -38.27 17.43 57.92
C GLN A 280 -38.53 17.53 56.41
N GLU A 281 -39.18 18.60 55.96
CA GLU A 281 -39.43 18.86 54.53
C GLU A 281 -38.12 19.03 53.77
N ARG A 282 -37.17 19.81 54.29
CA ARG A 282 -35.84 20.00 53.70
C ARG A 282 -35.05 18.70 53.65
N TYR A 283 -35.12 17.85 54.67
CA TYR A 283 -34.47 16.54 54.69
C TYR A 283 -35.08 15.59 53.66
N THR A 284 -36.41 15.51 53.56
CA THR A 284 -37.05 14.67 52.54
C THR A 284 -36.70 15.13 51.12
N LYS A 285 -36.62 16.44 50.89
CA LYS A 285 -36.17 17.02 49.62
C LYS A 285 -34.69 16.72 49.33
N PHE A 286 -33.83 16.83 50.35
CA PHE A 286 -32.42 16.46 50.26
C PHE A 286 -32.25 14.98 49.90
N ARG A 287 -32.93 14.07 50.61
CA ARG A 287 -32.91 12.62 50.34
C ARG A 287 -33.37 12.25 48.93
N LYS A 288 -34.40 12.92 48.41
CA LYS A 288 -34.83 12.74 47.00
C LYS A 288 -33.74 13.18 46.02
N THR A 289 -33.02 14.25 46.33
CA THR A 289 -31.92 14.76 45.50
C THR A 289 -30.66 13.90 45.64
N GLU A 290 -30.41 13.32 46.80
CA GLU A 290 -29.31 12.39 47.03
C GLU A 290 -29.52 11.07 46.28
N ALA A 291 -30.76 10.60 46.15
CA ALA A 291 -31.09 9.39 45.40
C ALA A 291 -30.64 9.44 43.93
N VAL A 292 -30.48 10.64 43.35
CA VAL A 292 -29.97 10.83 41.97
C VAL A 292 -28.46 11.03 41.89
N LYS A 293 -27.75 11.03 43.02
CA LYS A 293 -26.28 11.18 43.08
C LYS A 293 -25.56 10.12 42.23
N GLU A 294 -25.93 8.85 42.39
CA GLU A 294 -25.31 7.74 41.66
C GLU A 294 -25.63 7.76 40.15
N PRO A 295 -26.89 7.96 39.71
CA PRO A 295 -27.21 8.21 38.30
C PRO A 295 -26.42 9.37 37.68
N ILE A 296 -26.23 10.48 38.41
CA ILE A 296 -25.45 11.63 37.92
C ILE A 296 -23.98 11.25 37.77
N LYS A 297 -23.37 10.58 38.76
CA LYS A 297 -21.98 10.07 38.65
C LYS A 297 -21.84 9.17 37.42
N ALA A 298 -22.74 8.21 37.25
CA ALA A 298 -22.73 7.28 36.12
C ALA A 298 -22.95 7.98 34.77
N LEU A 299 -23.76 9.04 34.71
CA LEU A 299 -23.95 9.86 33.51
C LEU A 299 -22.64 10.56 33.10
N TYR A 300 -21.94 11.21 34.03
CA TYR A 300 -20.67 11.87 33.73
C TYR A 300 -19.57 10.88 33.36
N VAL A 301 -19.46 9.74 34.07
CA VAL A 301 -18.55 8.66 33.68
C VAL A 301 -18.85 8.19 32.26
N SER A 302 -20.12 8.02 31.91
CA SER A 302 -20.55 7.63 30.56
C SER A 302 -20.19 8.70 29.51
N ILE A 303 -20.23 9.99 29.84
CA ILE A 303 -19.79 11.07 28.95
C ILE A 303 -18.27 11.00 28.70
N TYR A 304 -17.46 10.84 29.75
CA TYR A 304 -16.01 10.71 29.59
C TYR A 304 -15.62 9.44 28.82
N LEU A 305 -16.32 8.33 29.08
CA LEU A 305 -16.15 7.09 28.34
C LEU A 305 -16.48 7.28 26.85
N LEU A 306 -17.57 7.98 26.54
CA LEU A 306 -17.94 8.29 25.15
C LEU A 306 -16.85 9.11 24.46
N ALA A 307 -16.37 10.18 25.10
CA ALA A 307 -15.31 11.01 24.55
C ALA A 307 -14.02 10.20 24.29
N ALA A 308 -13.61 9.36 25.25
CA ALA A 308 -12.47 8.46 25.09
C ALA A 308 -12.65 7.46 23.95
N LEU A 309 -13.83 6.84 23.82
CA LEU A 309 -14.14 5.92 22.72
C LEU A 309 -14.13 6.63 21.36
N LEU A 310 -14.62 7.87 21.27
CA LEU A 310 -14.56 8.66 20.03
C LEU A 310 -13.12 9.00 19.64
N ILE A 311 -12.27 9.37 20.61
CA ILE A 311 -10.83 9.60 20.36
C ILE A 311 -10.18 8.31 19.84
N LEU A 312 -10.46 7.18 20.50
CA LEU A 312 -9.89 5.88 20.12
C LEU A 312 -10.38 5.42 18.74
N PHE A 313 -11.67 5.61 18.44
CA PHE A 313 -12.27 5.32 17.14
C PHE A 313 -11.66 6.21 16.04
N GLY A 314 -11.51 7.51 16.31
CA GLY A 314 -10.87 8.46 15.41
C GLY A 314 -9.43 8.07 15.10
N ALA A 315 -8.66 7.64 16.11
CA ALA A 315 -7.29 7.18 15.94
C ALA A 315 -7.18 5.89 15.11
N VAL A 316 -8.03 4.89 15.38
CA VAL A 316 -8.09 3.66 14.58
C VAL A 316 -8.47 3.97 13.14
N TRP A 317 -9.46 4.82 12.93
CA TRP A 317 -9.90 5.24 11.61
C TRP A 317 -8.79 5.98 10.85
N LEU A 318 -8.16 6.99 11.48
CA LEU A 318 -7.08 7.78 10.89
C LEU A 318 -5.89 6.90 10.52
N SER A 319 -5.54 5.95 11.40
CA SER A 319 -4.48 4.99 11.13
C SER A 319 -4.78 4.13 9.91
N LEU A 320 -5.98 3.52 9.85
CA LEU A 320 -6.37 2.69 8.70
C LEU A 320 -6.47 3.47 7.39
N TYR A 321 -6.84 4.75 7.48
CA TYR A 321 -6.86 5.69 6.36
C TYR A 321 -5.44 5.97 5.84
N LEU A 322 -4.55 6.48 6.71
CA LEU A 322 -3.16 6.78 6.35
C LEU A 322 -2.42 5.53 5.86
N ALA A 323 -2.65 4.40 6.51
CA ALA A 323 -1.98 3.16 6.14
C ALA A 323 -2.35 2.75 4.71
N ARG A 324 -3.63 2.86 4.31
CA ARG A 324 -4.06 2.60 2.93
C ARG A 324 -3.53 3.65 1.95
N ARG A 325 -3.60 4.93 2.32
CA ARG A 325 -3.13 6.04 1.49
C ARG A 325 -1.65 5.92 1.14
N ILE A 326 -0.81 5.50 2.08
CA ILE A 326 0.63 5.32 1.87
C ILE A 326 0.95 3.98 1.18
N THR A 327 0.35 2.87 1.64
CA THR A 327 0.73 1.53 1.13
C THR A 327 0.27 1.24 -0.28
N THR A 328 -0.81 1.87 -0.77
CA THR A 328 -1.34 1.60 -2.12
C THR A 328 -0.38 2.06 -3.23
N PRO A 329 0.06 3.34 -3.31
CA PRO A 329 0.98 3.78 -4.35
C PRO A 329 2.33 3.07 -4.25
N LEU A 330 2.85 2.82 -3.04
CA LEU A 330 4.09 2.06 -2.84
C LEU A 330 3.98 0.62 -3.39
N ARG A 331 2.83 -0.04 -3.19
CA ARG A 331 2.61 -1.39 -3.71
C ARG A 331 2.58 -1.40 -5.23
N LEU A 332 1.90 -0.43 -5.85
CA LEU A 332 1.83 -0.32 -7.31
C LEU A 332 3.20 -0.10 -7.95
N VAL A 333 4.04 0.76 -7.36
CA VAL A 333 5.42 0.97 -7.83
C VAL A 333 6.27 -0.29 -7.62
N ALA A 334 6.12 -0.98 -6.48
CA ALA A 334 6.84 -2.22 -6.22
C ALA A 334 6.44 -3.34 -7.20
N GLU A 335 5.14 -3.53 -7.43
CA GLU A 335 4.62 -4.47 -8.43
C GLU A 335 5.10 -4.10 -9.84
N GLY A 336 5.12 -2.80 -10.18
CA GLY A 336 5.67 -2.31 -11.45
C GLY A 336 7.16 -2.61 -11.60
N ALA A 337 7.95 -2.42 -10.55
CA ALA A 337 9.39 -2.72 -10.55
C ALA A 337 9.65 -4.23 -10.69
N GLU A 338 8.85 -5.07 -10.04
CA GLU A 338 8.94 -6.54 -10.16
C GLU A 338 8.61 -7.00 -11.59
N ARG A 339 7.63 -6.38 -12.25
CA ARG A 339 7.32 -6.63 -13.67
C ARG A 339 8.47 -6.24 -14.59
N ILE A 340 9.11 -5.09 -14.37
CA ILE A 340 10.32 -4.71 -15.11
C ILE A 340 11.44 -5.73 -14.87
N ALA A 341 11.65 -6.16 -13.62
CA ALA A 341 12.66 -7.17 -13.29
C ALA A 341 12.38 -8.54 -13.93
N SER A 342 11.10 -8.85 -14.21
CA SER A 342 10.71 -10.06 -14.94
C SER A 342 10.86 -9.98 -16.47
N GLY A 343 11.30 -8.84 -17.00
CA GLY A 343 11.56 -8.63 -18.43
C GLY A 343 10.42 -7.94 -19.20
N GLU A 344 9.35 -7.48 -18.53
CA GLU A 344 8.32 -6.68 -19.18
C GLU A 344 8.84 -5.26 -19.46
N ARG A 345 8.83 -4.87 -20.74
CA ARG A 345 9.28 -3.53 -21.19
C ARG A 345 8.16 -2.50 -21.06
N GLY A 346 8.53 -1.26 -20.71
CA GLY A 346 7.63 -0.10 -20.75
C GLY A 346 6.46 -0.13 -19.76
N VAL A 347 6.64 -0.81 -18.62
CA VAL A 347 5.61 -0.90 -17.57
C VAL A 347 5.24 0.50 -17.06
N ARG A 348 3.99 0.90 -17.28
CA ARG A 348 3.41 2.11 -16.69
C ARG A 348 2.50 1.79 -15.52
N VAL A 349 2.63 2.60 -14.48
CA VAL A 349 1.75 2.58 -13.31
C VAL A 349 0.89 3.84 -13.35
N ASP A 350 -0.42 3.65 -13.41
CA ASP A 350 -1.40 4.73 -13.33
C ASP A 350 -1.95 4.84 -11.91
N PHE A 351 -1.96 6.05 -11.38
CA PHE A 351 -2.51 6.33 -10.05
C PHE A 351 -3.39 7.59 -10.10
N PRO A 352 -4.72 7.46 -9.96
CA PRO A 352 -5.65 8.56 -10.17
C PRO A 352 -5.73 9.55 -9.00
N SER A 353 -4.81 9.52 -8.03
CA SER A 353 -4.89 10.42 -6.85
C SER A 353 -3.92 11.60 -6.97
N SER A 354 -4.45 12.78 -6.71
CA SER A 354 -3.78 14.08 -6.72
C SER A 354 -3.03 14.36 -5.42
N ASP A 355 -2.12 13.47 -5.03
CA ASP A 355 -1.16 13.71 -3.94
C ASP A 355 0.21 14.01 -4.56
N ASP A 356 0.76 15.19 -4.33
CA ASP A 356 1.92 15.69 -5.08
C ASP A 356 3.15 14.78 -4.92
N GLU A 357 3.46 14.30 -3.71
CA GLU A 357 4.68 13.50 -3.50
C GLU A 357 4.60 12.12 -4.17
N PHE A 358 3.44 11.46 -4.10
CA PHE A 358 3.23 10.15 -4.73
C PHE A 358 3.06 10.28 -6.25
N THR A 359 2.45 11.37 -6.72
CA THR A 359 2.38 11.70 -8.16
C THR A 359 3.78 11.89 -8.71
N ALA A 360 4.65 12.62 -8.00
CA ALA A 360 6.05 12.79 -8.38
C ALA A 360 6.83 11.46 -8.39
N LEU A 361 6.62 10.59 -7.40
CA LEU A 361 7.24 9.26 -7.35
C LEU A 361 6.83 8.38 -8.55
N ILE A 362 5.53 8.31 -8.84
CA ILE A 362 5.00 7.49 -9.95
C ILE A 362 5.45 8.06 -11.30
N ALA A 363 5.47 9.39 -11.46
CA ALA A 363 6.02 10.03 -12.65
C ALA A 363 7.51 9.70 -12.84
N SER A 364 8.30 9.68 -11.75
CA SER A 364 9.71 9.27 -11.80
C SER A 364 9.88 7.79 -12.14
N PHE A 365 9.06 6.90 -11.57
CA PHE A 365 9.05 5.48 -11.92
C PHE A 365 8.72 5.26 -13.41
N ASN A 366 7.67 5.92 -13.91
CA ASN A 366 7.26 5.80 -15.31
C ASN A 366 8.34 6.34 -16.26
N ARG A 367 9.00 7.47 -15.93
CA ARG A 367 10.15 7.99 -16.69
C ARG A 367 11.32 7.02 -16.73
N MET A 368 11.62 6.38 -15.60
CA MET A 368 12.68 5.37 -15.52
C MET A 368 12.35 4.15 -16.38
N SER A 369 11.12 3.62 -16.29
CA SER A 369 10.67 2.48 -17.10
C SER A 369 10.73 2.77 -18.59
N GLU A 370 10.32 3.97 -19.00
CA GLU A 370 10.37 4.40 -20.40
C GLU A 370 11.82 4.58 -20.91
N ARG A 371 12.72 5.13 -20.08
CA ARG A 371 14.15 5.24 -20.43
C ARG A 371 14.80 3.86 -20.57
N LEU A 372 14.49 2.93 -19.68
CA LEU A 372 15.02 1.58 -19.74
C LEU A 372 14.54 0.86 -21.01
N ALA A 373 13.25 0.96 -21.34
CA ALA A 373 12.69 0.38 -22.56
C ALA A 373 13.38 0.92 -23.83
N ARG A 374 13.61 2.24 -23.91
CA ARG A 374 14.34 2.85 -25.04
C ARG A 374 15.81 2.41 -25.10
N SER A 375 16.48 2.34 -23.95
CA SER A 375 17.87 1.90 -23.89
C SER A 375 18.04 0.46 -24.36
N GLU A 376 17.11 -0.43 -24.01
CA GLU A 376 17.14 -1.82 -24.52
C GLU A 376 16.89 -1.88 -26.03
N GLU A 377 15.95 -1.08 -26.55
CA GLU A 377 15.68 -1.00 -27.99
C GLU A 377 16.90 -0.48 -28.79
N GLU A 378 17.60 0.52 -28.25
CA GLU A 378 18.85 1.04 -28.84
C GLU A 378 19.96 -0.01 -28.84
N VAL A 379 20.09 -0.79 -27.77
CA VAL A 379 21.05 -1.91 -27.69
C VAL A 379 20.70 -3.00 -28.70
N ASP A 380 19.42 -3.36 -28.84
CA ASP A 380 18.95 -4.35 -29.81
C ASP A 380 19.23 -3.88 -31.26
N HIS A 381 18.96 -2.61 -31.56
CA HIS A 381 19.26 -2.02 -32.87
C HIS A 381 20.77 -2.00 -33.17
N THR A 382 21.58 -1.62 -32.18
CA THR A 382 23.04 -1.58 -32.31
C THR A 382 23.62 -2.98 -32.54
N ARG A 383 23.11 -3.99 -31.81
CA ARG A 383 23.48 -5.39 -32.03
C ARG A 383 23.14 -5.85 -33.44
N ALA A 384 21.93 -5.58 -33.93
CA ALA A 384 21.52 -5.93 -35.29
C ALA A 384 22.42 -5.28 -36.36
N GLY A 385 22.76 -4.00 -36.18
CA GLY A 385 23.68 -3.28 -37.06
C GLY A 385 25.09 -3.88 -37.07
N LEU A 386 25.62 -4.26 -35.90
CA LEU A 386 26.94 -4.88 -35.79
C LEU A 386 26.98 -6.27 -36.45
N THR A 387 25.96 -7.09 -36.22
CA THR A 387 25.84 -8.41 -36.87
C THR A 387 25.84 -8.28 -38.39
N ARG A 388 25.09 -7.31 -38.95
CA ARG A 388 25.06 -7.05 -40.38
C ARG A 388 26.42 -6.60 -40.93
N LYS A 389 27.12 -5.69 -40.24
CA LYS A 389 28.47 -5.27 -40.64
C LYS A 389 29.48 -6.42 -40.61
N ASN A 390 29.41 -7.29 -39.60
CA ASN A 390 30.26 -8.47 -39.54
C ASN A 390 30.01 -9.43 -40.70
N GLN A 391 28.75 -9.62 -41.11
CA GLN A 391 28.41 -10.43 -42.28
C GLN A 391 28.96 -9.82 -43.58
N GLU A 392 28.79 -8.51 -43.78
CA GLU A 392 29.31 -7.80 -44.95
C GLU A 392 30.84 -7.88 -45.06
N LEU A 393 31.54 -7.75 -43.92
CA LEU A 393 32.99 -7.92 -43.86
C LEU A 393 33.42 -9.33 -44.26
N GLU A 394 32.71 -10.35 -43.77
CA GLU A 394 33.02 -11.74 -44.08
C GLU A 394 32.76 -12.08 -45.55
N GLU A 395 31.67 -11.56 -46.14
CA GLU A 395 31.38 -11.69 -47.57
C GLU A 395 32.45 -11.02 -48.42
N ARG A 396 32.87 -9.80 -48.06
CA ARG A 396 33.91 -9.07 -48.79
C ARG A 396 35.26 -9.76 -48.72
N ARG A 397 35.60 -10.32 -47.56
CA ARG A 397 36.81 -11.12 -47.38
C ARG A 397 36.79 -12.36 -48.27
N ARG A 398 35.70 -13.13 -48.24
CA ARG A 398 35.52 -14.34 -49.06
C ARG A 398 35.59 -14.04 -50.56
N LEU A 399 34.99 -12.93 -51.00
CA LEU A 399 35.07 -12.47 -52.38
C LEU A 399 36.53 -12.20 -52.79
N MET A 400 37.29 -11.50 -51.94
CA MET A 400 38.70 -11.20 -52.20
C MET A 400 39.53 -12.49 -52.33
N GLU A 401 39.36 -13.42 -51.39
CA GLU A 401 40.02 -14.74 -51.43
C GLU A 401 39.70 -15.48 -52.74
N THR A 402 38.42 -15.51 -53.15
CA THR A 402 37.97 -16.17 -54.39
C THR A 402 38.53 -15.51 -55.65
N VAL A 403 38.58 -14.17 -55.70
CA VAL A 403 39.16 -13.42 -56.84
C VAL A 403 40.65 -13.71 -56.96
N LEU A 404 41.40 -13.74 -55.86
CA LEU A 404 42.83 -14.04 -55.87
C LEU A 404 43.15 -15.49 -56.26
N GLU A 405 42.23 -16.43 -56.01
CA GLU A 405 42.37 -17.85 -56.41
C GLU A 405 42.06 -18.10 -57.90
N THR A 406 41.14 -17.34 -58.49
CA THR A 406 40.63 -17.57 -59.85
C THR A 406 41.45 -16.90 -60.96
N VAL A 407 42.20 -15.84 -60.64
CA VAL A 407 43.08 -15.17 -61.61
C VAL A 407 44.31 -16.05 -61.91
N GLY A 408 44.63 -16.24 -63.20
CA GLY A 408 45.77 -17.07 -63.65
C GLY A 408 47.15 -16.48 -63.34
N THR A 409 47.20 -15.24 -62.86
CA THR A 409 48.40 -14.50 -62.45
C THR A 409 48.85 -14.92 -61.06
N GLY A 410 50.12 -15.28 -60.92
CA GLY A 410 50.72 -15.57 -59.63
C GLY A 410 50.93 -14.30 -58.81
N VAL A 411 50.66 -14.35 -57.51
CA VAL A 411 50.94 -13.27 -56.56
C VAL A 411 51.71 -13.87 -55.38
N VAL A 412 52.86 -13.27 -55.08
CA VAL A 412 53.71 -13.57 -53.92
C VAL A 412 53.87 -12.28 -53.13
N VAL A 413 53.54 -12.29 -51.85
CA VAL A 413 53.67 -11.17 -50.94
C VAL A 413 54.78 -11.45 -49.95
N VAL A 414 55.64 -10.46 -49.73
CA VAL A 414 56.82 -10.53 -48.87
C VAL A 414 56.79 -9.33 -47.92
N ASP A 415 57.11 -9.55 -46.65
CA ASP A 415 57.30 -8.45 -45.69
C ASP A 415 58.62 -7.70 -45.92
N ALA A 416 58.93 -6.75 -45.03
CA ALA A 416 60.12 -5.93 -45.16
C ALA A 416 61.42 -6.70 -44.85
N GLU A 417 61.32 -7.76 -44.06
CA GLU A 417 62.40 -8.63 -43.65
C GLU A 417 62.72 -9.71 -44.69
N GLY A 418 61.94 -9.80 -45.77
CA GLY A 418 62.14 -10.79 -46.83
C GLY A 418 61.45 -12.13 -46.57
N THR A 419 60.46 -12.19 -45.66
CA THR A 419 59.67 -13.38 -45.37
C THR A 419 58.41 -13.41 -46.23
N VAL A 420 58.09 -14.56 -46.82
CA VAL A 420 56.89 -14.72 -47.66
C VAL A 420 55.64 -14.77 -46.78
N THR A 421 54.75 -13.78 -46.88
CA THR A 421 53.54 -13.67 -46.03
C THR A 421 52.28 -14.21 -46.68
N ALA A 422 52.19 -14.20 -48.02
CA ALA A 422 51.07 -14.78 -48.75
C ALA A 422 51.49 -15.23 -50.15
N VAL A 423 50.92 -16.33 -50.62
CA VAL A 423 51.11 -16.84 -51.99
C VAL A 423 49.77 -17.33 -52.51
N ASN A 424 49.33 -16.86 -53.70
CA ASN A 424 48.09 -17.36 -54.28
C ASN A 424 48.29 -18.69 -55.02
N ALA A 425 47.19 -19.41 -55.27
CA ALA A 425 47.22 -20.72 -55.92
C ALA A 425 47.89 -20.70 -57.32
N ALA A 426 47.75 -19.59 -58.05
CA ALA A 426 48.41 -19.42 -59.34
C ALA A 426 49.94 -19.33 -59.20
N ALA A 427 50.47 -18.60 -58.20
CA ALA A 427 51.91 -18.53 -57.95
C ALA A 427 52.48 -19.90 -57.58
N LEU A 428 51.80 -20.68 -56.72
CA LEU A 428 52.22 -22.05 -56.40
C LEU A 428 52.31 -22.92 -57.67
N ARG A 429 51.32 -22.83 -58.57
CA ARG A 429 51.33 -23.56 -59.84
C ARG A 429 52.39 -23.05 -60.83
N LEU A 430 52.58 -21.74 -60.94
CA LEU A 430 53.51 -21.10 -61.89
C LEU A 430 54.97 -21.32 -61.50
N LEU A 431 55.24 -21.24 -60.19
CA LEU A 431 56.56 -21.42 -59.61
C LEU A 431 56.80 -22.86 -59.13
N ASP A 432 55.85 -23.79 -59.32
CA ASP A 432 55.96 -25.21 -58.92
C ASP A 432 56.47 -25.37 -57.48
N LEU A 433 55.81 -24.67 -56.55
CA LEU A 433 56.16 -24.60 -55.13
C LEU A 433 55.20 -25.42 -54.28
N ASP A 434 55.69 -25.82 -53.10
CA ASP A 434 54.88 -26.41 -52.05
C ASP A 434 54.22 -25.31 -51.19
N PRO A 435 52.96 -25.45 -50.73
CA PRO A 435 52.29 -24.44 -49.91
C PRO A 435 52.97 -24.18 -48.56
N GLU A 436 53.81 -25.12 -48.08
CA GLU A 436 54.51 -25.04 -46.78
C GLU A 436 55.60 -23.95 -46.70
N GLY A 437 55.89 -23.26 -47.81
CA GLY A 437 56.87 -22.17 -47.88
C GLY A 437 56.37 -20.82 -47.34
N VAL A 438 55.07 -20.67 -47.04
CA VAL A 438 54.52 -19.43 -46.46
C VAL A 438 55.00 -19.28 -45.01
N GLY A 439 55.52 -18.11 -44.66
CA GLY A 439 56.12 -17.80 -43.35
C GLY A 439 57.62 -18.08 -43.25
N ARG A 440 58.26 -18.53 -44.35
CA ARG A 440 59.71 -18.75 -44.42
C ARG A 440 60.42 -17.61 -45.17
N PRO A 441 61.74 -17.42 -44.96
CA PRO A 441 62.55 -16.51 -45.76
C PRO A 441 62.42 -16.80 -47.25
N LEU A 442 62.49 -15.75 -48.08
CA LEU A 442 62.34 -15.84 -49.54
C LEU A 442 63.26 -16.88 -50.18
N GLU A 443 64.46 -17.08 -49.64
CA GLU A 443 65.44 -18.06 -50.08
C GLU A 443 64.97 -19.50 -49.90
N GLU A 444 64.29 -19.77 -48.78
CA GLU A 444 63.78 -21.10 -48.43
C GLU A 444 62.44 -21.38 -49.11
N ALA A 445 61.62 -20.34 -49.29
CA ALA A 445 60.31 -20.44 -49.91
C ALA A 445 60.36 -20.61 -51.44
N LEU A 446 61.46 -20.19 -52.09
CA LEU A 446 61.65 -20.23 -53.54
C LEU A 446 62.93 -20.97 -53.98
N PRO A 447 63.07 -22.28 -53.71
CA PRO A 447 64.27 -23.04 -54.07
C PRO A 447 64.28 -23.43 -55.56
N GLY A 448 65.46 -23.45 -56.17
CA GLY A 448 65.70 -24.05 -57.49
C GLY A 448 65.95 -23.07 -58.65
N PRO A 449 66.35 -23.60 -59.82
CA PRO A 449 66.78 -22.80 -60.97
C PRO A 449 65.65 -21.93 -61.53
N GLY A 450 66.01 -20.75 -62.06
CA GLY A 450 65.06 -19.76 -62.60
C GLY A 450 64.36 -18.88 -61.56
N ARG A 451 64.26 -19.32 -60.30
CA ARG A 451 63.64 -18.54 -59.19
C ARG A 451 64.63 -17.55 -58.54
N GLU A 452 65.92 -17.69 -58.80
CA GLU A 452 66.97 -16.78 -58.33
C GLU A 452 66.77 -15.36 -58.86
N GLU A 453 66.31 -15.23 -60.11
CA GLU A 453 66.00 -13.95 -60.74
C GLU A 453 64.82 -13.26 -60.05
N LEU A 454 63.79 -14.02 -59.65
CA LEU A 454 62.68 -13.50 -58.84
C LEU A 454 63.17 -13.03 -57.47
N ARG A 455 64.03 -13.81 -56.80
CA ARG A 455 64.63 -13.40 -55.52
C ARG A 455 65.43 -12.11 -55.66
N GLU A 456 66.24 -11.99 -56.71
CA GLU A 456 67.04 -10.79 -56.99
C GLU A 456 66.16 -9.54 -57.22
N LEU A 457 65.04 -9.68 -57.93
CA LEU A 457 64.09 -8.59 -58.17
C LEU A 457 63.47 -8.08 -56.85
N VAL A 458 63.07 -9.00 -55.97
CA VAL A 458 62.51 -8.66 -54.65
C VAL A 458 63.56 -8.00 -53.76
N HIS A 459 64.77 -8.56 -53.67
CA HIS A 459 65.87 -7.99 -52.88
C HIS A 459 66.27 -6.58 -53.34
N ARG A 460 66.32 -6.34 -54.65
CA ARG A 460 66.64 -5.00 -55.17
C ARG A 460 65.55 -3.97 -54.87
N LEU A 461 64.29 -4.39 -54.77
CA LEU A 461 63.20 -3.52 -54.36
C LEU A 461 63.23 -3.22 -52.85
N LEU A 462 63.40 -4.26 -52.01
CA LEU A 462 63.51 -4.11 -50.55
C LEU A 462 64.73 -3.27 -50.14
N SER A 463 65.84 -3.36 -50.89
CA SER A 463 67.05 -2.54 -50.68
C SER A 463 66.93 -1.09 -51.19
N GLY A 464 65.76 -0.67 -51.67
CA GLY A 464 65.48 0.71 -52.08
C GLY A 464 66.14 1.15 -53.40
N ARG A 465 66.72 0.22 -54.16
CA ARG A 465 67.48 0.54 -55.38
C ARG A 465 66.60 0.88 -56.58
N SER A 466 65.34 0.44 -56.62
CA SER A 466 64.38 0.78 -57.69
C SER A 466 62.92 0.56 -57.25
N PRO A 467 62.00 1.50 -57.54
CA PRO A 467 60.62 1.48 -57.01
C PRO A 467 59.67 0.50 -57.72
N ARG A 468 60.02 0.04 -58.93
CA ARG A 468 59.27 -0.99 -59.67
C ARG A 468 60.24 -1.72 -60.56
N GLN A 469 60.16 -3.05 -60.58
CA GLN A 469 60.97 -3.86 -61.48
C GLN A 469 60.10 -4.80 -62.27
N GLN A 470 60.40 -4.93 -63.56
CA GLN A 470 59.75 -5.87 -64.43
C GLN A 470 60.82 -6.62 -65.22
N ARG A 471 60.75 -7.95 -65.21
CA ARG A 471 61.64 -8.82 -65.98
C ARG A 471 60.89 -10.06 -66.44
N GLU A 472 61.25 -10.52 -67.62
CA GLU A 472 60.88 -11.85 -68.09
C GLU A 472 61.91 -12.84 -67.56
N ILE A 473 61.43 -13.88 -66.87
CA ILE A 473 62.27 -14.93 -66.31
C ILE A 473 61.84 -16.28 -66.88
N LEU A 474 62.79 -17.20 -66.98
CA LEU A 474 62.53 -18.58 -67.39
C LEU A 474 62.50 -19.48 -66.16
N VAL A 475 61.33 -20.06 -65.86
CA VAL A 475 61.18 -20.98 -64.73
C VAL A 475 60.96 -22.40 -65.24
N PRO A 476 61.88 -23.33 -64.98
CA PRO A 476 61.67 -24.74 -65.24
C PRO A 476 60.66 -25.32 -64.24
N ALA A 477 59.57 -25.90 -64.74
CA ALA A 477 58.50 -26.50 -63.94
C ALA A 477 58.05 -27.84 -64.55
N ARG A 478 58.21 -28.96 -63.81
CA ARG A 478 57.82 -30.35 -64.19
C ARG A 478 57.97 -30.69 -65.69
N GLY A 479 59.17 -30.50 -66.24
CA GLY A 479 59.51 -30.89 -67.62
C GLY A 479 59.02 -29.94 -68.72
N ARG A 480 58.56 -28.72 -68.38
CA ARG A 480 58.28 -27.64 -69.33
C ARG A 480 58.84 -26.32 -68.83
N ASP A 481 59.54 -25.62 -69.71
CA ASP A 481 60.00 -24.25 -69.43
C ASP A 481 58.82 -23.29 -69.52
N ARG A 482 58.68 -22.43 -68.51
CA ARG A 482 57.66 -21.38 -68.46
C ARG A 482 58.33 -20.01 -68.53
N HIS A 483 57.84 -19.18 -69.45
CA HIS A 483 58.25 -17.78 -69.55
C HIS A 483 57.31 -16.96 -68.69
N LEU A 484 57.81 -16.38 -67.61
CA LEU A 484 57.02 -15.59 -66.68
C LEU A 484 57.44 -14.12 -66.77
N ALA A 485 56.48 -13.23 -66.98
CA ALA A 485 56.68 -11.80 -66.75
C ALA A 485 56.47 -11.52 -65.27
N VAL A 486 57.55 -11.19 -64.56
CA VAL A 486 57.53 -10.86 -63.14
C VAL A 486 57.56 -9.35 -62.97
N THR A 487 56.57 -8.81 -62.28
CA THR A 487 56.53 -7.42 -61.84
C THR A 487 56.57 -7.35 -60.32
N VAL A 488 57.56 -6.67 -59.75
CA VAL A 488 57.66 -6.47 -58.30
C VAL A 488 57.39 -5.00 -57.96
N VAL A 489 56.48 -4.76 -57.01
CA VAL A 489 56.04 -3.44 -56.54
C VAL A 489 56.10 -3.36 -55.01
N PRO A 490 56.29 -2.17 -54.41
CA PRO A 490 56.32 -2.01 -52.96
C PRO A 490 54.93 -2.22 -52.36
N LEU A 491 54.88 -2.91 -51.22
CA LEU A 491 53.69 -3.02 -50.38
C LEU A 491 53.85 -2.08 -49.17
N PRO A 492 53.05 -0.99 -49.07
CA PRO A 492 53.12 -0.09 -47.93
C PRO A 492 52.76 -0.83 -46.63
N GLY A 493 53.65 -0.78 -45.65
CA GLY A 493 53.38 -1.24 -44.29
C GLY A 493 52.66 -0.18 -43.45
N PRO A 494 52.44 -0.47 -42.14
CA PRO A 494 51.98 0.52 -41.17
C PRO A 494 52.88 1.78 -41.14
N PRO A 495 52.37 2.93 -40.68
CA PRO A 495 53.14 4.17 -40.63
C PRO A 495 54.44 3.98 -39.82
N GLY A 496 55.59 4.16 -40.47
CA GLY A 496 56.92 4.02 -39.84
C GLY A 496 57.63 2.68 -40.06
N SER A 497 56.97 1.68 -40.67
CA SER A 497 57.59 0.42 -41.05
C SER A 497 58.17 0.47 -42.47
N PRO A 498 59.32 -0.18 -42.73
CA PRO A 498 59.82 -0.35 -44.10
C PRO A 498 58.79 -1.05 -44.99
N PRO A 499 58.70 -0.71 -46.28
CA PRO A 499 57.75 -1.34 -47.21
C PRO A 499 58.18 -2.78 -47.52
N GLY A 500 57.20 -3.68 -47.56
CA GLY A 500 57.38 -5.03 -48.10
C GLY A 500 57.32 -5.02 -49.63
N ALA A 501 57.15 -6.18 -50.24
CA ALA A 501 57.07 -6.34 -51.70
C ALA A 501 55.91 -7.25 -52.12
N VAL A 502 55.27 -6.92 -53.24
CA VAL A 502 54.37 -7.84 -53.96
C VAL A 502 54.99 -8.16 -55.32
N ALA A 503 55.20 -9.44 -55.60
CA ALA A 503 55.60 -9.94 -56.90
C ALA A 503 54.39 -10.55 -57.62
N VAL A 504 54.13 -10.06 -58.82
CA VAL A 504 53.05 -10.47 -59.71
C VAL A 504 53.66 -11.21 -60.90
N LEU A 505 53.17 -12.40 -61.22
CA LEU A 505 53.72 -13.32 -62.23
C LEU A 505 52.68 -13.65 -63.31
N ASP A 506 52.92 -13.22 -64.54
CA ASP A 506 52.09 -13.55 -65.69
C ASP A 506 52.76 -14.60 -66.59
N ASP A 507 52.03 -15.64 -66.99
CA ASP A 507 52.54 -16.69 -67.88
C ASP A 507 52.48 -16.27 -69.35
N LEU A 508 53.64 -15.96 -69.93
CA LEU A 508 53.80 -15.62 -71.35
C LEU A 508 53.96 -16.85 -72.25
N THR A 509 54.09 -18.05 -71.69
CA THR A 509 54.30 -19.29 -72.46
C THR A 509 53.22 -19.53 -73.52
N PRO A 510 51.91 -19.33 -73.26
CA PRO A 510 50.86 -19.47 -74.28
C PRO A 510 51.02 -18.47 -75.43
N LEU A 511 51.35 -17.21 -75.11
CA LEU A 511 51.53 -16.14 -76.09
C LEU A 511 52.74 -16.43 -77.00
N MET A 512 53.87 -16.82 -76.39
CA MET A 512 55.08 -17.18 -77.14
C MET A 512 54.88 -18.40 -78.03
N ARG A 513 54.12 -19.41 -77.57
CA ARG A 513 53.76 -20.57 -78.41
C ARG A 513 52.87 -20.17 -79.59
N ALA A 514 51.86 -19.33 -79.35
CA ALA A 514 50.99 -18.84 -80.42
C ALA A 514 51.79 -18.05 -81.48
N GLN A 515 52.72 -17.20 -81.05
CA GLN A 515 53.59 -16.45 -81.95
C GLN A 515 54.49 -17.37 -82.79
N LYS A 516 55.08 -18.42 -82.18
CA LYS A 516 55.88 -19.43 -82.91
C LYS A 516 55.05 -20.20 -83.94
N VAL A 517 53.83 -20.62 -83.58
CA VAL A 517 52.91 -21.32 -84.50
C VAL A 517 52.50 -20.43 -85.67
N ALA A 518 52.20 -19.14 -85.42
CA ALA A 518 51.88 -18.18 -86.46
C ALA A 518 53.04 -17.97 -87.44
N ALA A 519 54.26 -17.79 -86.92
CA ALA A 519 55.47 -17.62 -87.73
C ALA A 519 55.78 -18.87 -88.59
N TRP A 520 55.56 -20.07 -88.05
CA TRP A 520 55.70 -21.32 -88.83
C TRP A 520 54.60 -21.49 -89.89
N GLY A 521 53.39 -20.96 -89.66
CA GLY A 521 52.32 -20.97 -90.66
C GLY A 521 52.66 -20.20 -91.93
N GLU A 522 53.34 -19.05 -91.82
CA GLU A 522 53.79 -18.28 -92.99
C GLU A 522 54.89 -19.00 -93.78
N VAL A 523 55.87 -19.58 -93.07
CA VAL A 523 56.96 -20.34 -93.70
C VAL A 523 56.41 -21.57 -94.43
N ALA A 524 55.47 -22.30 -93.81
CA ALA A 524 54.83 -23.46 -94.42
C ALA A 524 54.00 -23.09 -95.67
N ARG A 525 53.31 -21.94 -95.66
CA ARG A 525 52.54 -21.46 -96.82
C ARG A 525 53.46 -21.09 -98.00
N LYS A 526 54.62 -20.49 -97.72
CA LYS A 526 55.62 -20.16 -98.75
C LYS A 526 56.22 -21.42 -99.39
N LEU A 527 56.60 -22.40 -98.58
CA LEU A 527 57.04 -23.74 -99.05
C LEU A 527 55.97 -24.42 -99.92
N ALA A 528 54.69 -24.35 -99.52
CA ALA A 528 53.61 -24.95 -100.29
C ALA A 528 53.43 -24.32 -101.68
N HIS A 529 53.66 -23.00 -101.82
CA HIS A 529 53.63 -22.33 -103.12
C HIS A 529 54.81 -22.73 -104.00
N GLU A 530 56.02 -22.82 -103.43
CA GLU A 530 57.23 -23.19 -104.17
C GLU A 530 57.21 -24.66 -104.63
N ILE A 531 56.55 -25.57 -103.90
CA ILE A 531 56.36 -26.98 -104.34
C ILE A 531 55.25 -27.11 -105.40
N LYS A 532 54.17 -26.32 -105.32
CA LYS A 532 53.07 -26.35 -106.30
C LYS A 532 53.53 -25.94 -107.71
N ASN A 533 54.48 -25.02 -107.79
CA ASN A 533 54.98 -24.47 -109.05
C ASN A 533 55.54 -25.56 -109.99
N PRO A 534 56.47 -26.44 -109.56
CA PRO A 534 56.97 -27.53 -110.40
C PRO A 534 55.99 -28.72 -110.51
N LEU A 535 55.10 -28.92 -109.53
CA LEU A 535 54.13 -30.03 -109.57
C LEU A 535 53.05 -29.85 -110.64
N THR A 536 52.67 -28.60 -110.94
CA THR A 536 51.56 -28.29 -111.86
C THR A 536 51.91 -28.64 -113.32
N PRO A 537 53.07 -28.25 -113.87
CA PRO A 537 53.51 -28.70 -115.20
C PRO A 537 53.72 -30.22 -115.24
N ILE A 538 54.29 -30.84 -114.21
CA ILE A 538 54.45 -32.31 -114.13
C ILE A 538 53.09 -32.99 -114.27
N GLN A 539 52.10 -32.53 -113.51
CA GLN A 539 50.75 -33.08 -113.54
C GLN A 539 50.06 -32.85 -114.89
N LEU A 540 50.17 -31.65 -115.48
CA LEU A 540 49.60 -31.32 -116.78
C LEU A 540 50.24 -32.16 -117.90
N SER A 541 51.56 -32.31 -117.88
CA SER A 541 52.30 -33.17 -118.80
C SER A 541 51.84 -34.62 -118.68
N ALA A 542 51.69 -35.16 -117.46
CA ALA A 542 51.18 -36.52 -117.24
C ALA A 542 49.72 -36.68 -117.72
N GLN A 543 48.86 -35.69 -117.47
CA GLN A 543 47.48 -35.70 -117.95
C GLN A 543 47.39 -35.60 -119.48
N ARG A 544 48.26 -34.80 -120.10
CA ARG A 544 48.34 -34.64 -121.56
C ARG A 544 48.79 -35.94 -122.22
N ILE A 545 49.80 -36.62 -121.67
CA ILE A 545 50.18 -37.99 -122.07
C ILE A 545 48.99 -38.93 -121.99
N ARG A 546 48.30 -39.00 -120.83
CA ARG A 546 47.15 -39.89 -120.63
C ARG A 546 46.02 -39.59 -121.63
N LYS A 547 45.69 -38.33 -121.85
CA LYS A 547 44.61 -37.91 -122.76
C LYS A 547 44.94 -38.23 -124.22
N ALA A 548 46.19 -38.00 -124.64
CA ALA A 548 46.66 -38.35 -125.99
C ALA A 548 46.64 -39.86 -126.22
N HIS A 549 47.02 -40.66 -125.21
CA HIS A 549 46.96 -42.12 -125.26
C HIS A 549 45.52 -42.64 -125.40
N VAL A 550 44.62 -42.21 -124.51
CA VAL A 550 43.21 -42.68 -124.48
C VAL A 550 42.45 -42.29 -125.75
N LYS A 551 42.76 -41.14 -126.36
CA LYS A 551 42.08 -40.68 -127.58
C LYS A 551 42.69 -41.20 -128.87
N GLY A 552 43.77 -42.00 -128.81
CA GLY A 552 44.45 -42.51 -130.01
C GLY A 552 44.95 -41.40 -130.93
N ALA A 553 45.54 -40.34 -130.37
CA ALA A 553 45.98 -39.19 -131.14
C ALA A 553 47.08 -39.60 -132.14
N PRO A 554 47.00 -39.20 -133.43
CA PRO A 554 47.96 -39.61 -134.46
C PRO A 554 49.40 -39.12 -134.21
N ASP A 555 49.60 -38.16 -133.30
CA ASP A 555 50.86 -37.56 -132.89
C ASP A 555 51.32 -37.99 -131.46
N PHE A 556 50.80 -39.11 -130.94
CA PHE A 556 51.06 -39.57 -129.57
C PHE A 556 52.55 -39.65 -129.20
N GLU A 557 53.40 -40.23 -130.05
CA GLU A 557 54.85 -40.35 -129.82
C GLU A 557 55.52 -38.99 -129.57
N LYS A 558 55.11 -37.96 -130.32
CA LYS A 558 55.65 -36.61 -130.15
C LYS A 558 55.19 -35.98 -128.83
N VAL A 559 53.90 -36.13 -128.50
CA VAL A 559 53.35 -35.64 -127.22
C VAL A 559 53.99 -36.36 -126.04
N LEU A 560 54.28 -37.66 -126.16
CA LEU A 560 54.95 -38.46 -125.15
C LEU A 560 56.37 -37.94 -124.91
N ALA A 561 57.18 -37.73 -125.96
CA ALA A 561 58.53 -37.22 -125.84
C ALA A 561 58.56 -35.81 -125.21
N GLU A 562 57.75 -34.87 -125.69
CA GLU A 562 57.68 -33.50 -125.17
C GLU A 562 57.26 -33.46 -123.70
N CYS A 563 56.19 -34.17 -123.34
CA CYS A 563 55.68 -34.16 -121.97
C CYS A 563 56.60 -34.91 -121.00
N THR A 564 57.26 -35.99 -121.44
CA THR A 564 58.22 -36.72 -120.61
C THR A 564 59.48 -35.89 -120.38
N SER A 565 59.99 -35.20 -121.40
CA SER A 565 61.11 -34.27 -121.25
C SER A 565 60.77 -33.13 -120.28
N ALA A 566 59.57 -32.54 -120.40
CA ALA A 566 59.11 -31.49 -119.49
C ALA A 566 58.95 -31.99 -118.03
N ILE A 567 58.50 -33.23 -117.82
CA ILE A 567 58.45 -33.83 -116.47
C ILE A 567 59.86 -34.00 -115.91
N VAL A 568 60.80 -34.51 -116.71
CA VAL A 568 62.19 -34.73 -116.27
C VAL A 568 62.87 -33.40 -115.95
N GLU A 569 62.68 -32.36 -116.76
CA GLU A 569 63.20 -31.01 -116.46
C GLU A 569 62.68 -30.46 -115.14
N GLU A 570 61.38 -30.55 -114.87
CA GLU A 570 60.82 -30.05 -113.60
C GLU A 570 61.22 -30.89 -112.38
N VAL A 571 61.40 -32.19 -112.55
CA VAL A 571 61.92 -33.06 -111.48
C VAL A 571 63.40 -32.77 -111.19
N GLU A 572 64.21 -32.48 -112.22
CA GLU A 572 65.60 -32.06 -112.02
C GLU A 572 65.71 -30.65 -111.42
N ALA A 573 64.81 -29.74 -111.77
CA ALA A 573 64.70 -28.43 -111.11
C ALA A 573 64.40 -28.57 -109.61
N LEU A 574 63.52 -29.51 -109.22
CA LEU A 574 63.20 -29.85 -107.82
C LEU A 574 64.36 -30.47 -107.03
N LYS A 575 65.31 -31.14 -107.70
CA LYS A 575 66.46 -31.78 -107.02
C LYS A 575 67.59 -30.80 -106.68
N ARG A 576 67.64 -29.63 -107.30
CA ARG A 576 68.65 -28.62 -106.95
C ARG A 576 68.20 -27.92 -105.65
N PRO A 577 69.02 -27.93 -104.59
CA PRO A 577 68.65 -27.24 -103.36
C PRO A 577 68.49 -25.73 -103.64
N PRO A 578 67.52 -25.06 -103.00
CA PRO A 578 67.46 -23.61 -103.03
C PRO A 578 68.72 -23.06 -102.36
N THR A 579 69.46 -22.21 -103.07
CA THR A 579 70.55 -21.39 -102.49
C THR A 579 70.02 -20.34 -101.55
#